data_AF-A0AAD6RVH0-F1
#
_entry.id   AF-A0AAD6RVH0-F1
#
_cell.length_a   1.000
_cell.length_b   1.000
_cell.length_c   1.000
_cell.angle_alpha   90.00
_cell.angle_beta   90.00
_cell.angle_gamma   90.00
#
_symmetry.space_group_name_H-M   'P 1'
#
loop_
_entity.id
_entity.type
_entity.pdbx_description
1 polymer ?
#
loop_
_entity_poly.entity_id
_entity_poly.type
_entity_poly.pdbx_seq_one_letter_code
_entity_poly.pdbx_strand_id
1 'polypeptide(L)'
;MEAMDTTKNTQSSTPRWKQMGKEEKTAAVHEEMKRINQLPATSTYATHRLRVLNKILQLMSIKRTVSQDEELELLFAGLHL
;
A
#
# COMPACT_ATOMS: atom_id res chain seq x y z
N MET A 1 -38.87 -1.79 -25.05
CA MET A 1 -38.47 -2.69 -23.96
C MET A 1 -36.96 -2.72 -23.97
N GLU A 2 -36.34 -1.88 -23.14
CA GLU A 2 -34.89 -1.81 -23.02
C GLU A 2 -34.39 -3.03 -22.24
N ALA A 3 -33.44 -3.77 -22.84
CA ALA A 3 -32.66 -4.77 -22.13
C ALA A 3 -31.26 -4.20 -21.94
N MET A 4 -31.08 -3.55 -20.81
CA MET A 4 -29.79 -3.27 -20.18
C MET A 4 -29.10 -4.58 -19.82
N ASP A 5 -28.06 -4.95 -20.56
CA ASP A 5 -27.19 -6.08 -20.22
C ASP A 5 -25.76 -5.60 -19.91
N THR A 6 -25.59 -5.35 -18.63
CA THR A 6 -24.48 -5.84 -17.81
C THR A 6 -23.05 -5.51 -18.28
N THR A 7 -22.59 -4.31 -17.94
CA THR A 7 -21.17 -3.98 -17.78
C THR A 7 -20.55 -4.89 -16.71
N LYS A 8 -20.00 -6.04 -17.11
CA LYS A 8 -19.01 -6.77 -16.31
C LYS A 8 -17.63 -6.17 -16.58
N ASN A 9 -17.37 -5.00 -16.00
CA ASN A 9 -16.00 -4.54 -15.84
C ASN A 9 -15.37 -5.35 -14.70
N THR A 10 -15.01 -6.59 -14.99
CA THR A 10 -14.09 -7.37 -14.15
C THR A 10 -12.73 -6.69 -14.32
N GLN A 11 -12.51 -5.58 -13.61
CA GLN A 11 -11.17 -5.09 -13.36
C GLN A 11 -10.50 -6.19 -12.53
N SER A 12 -9.75 -7.05 -13.21
CA SER A 12 -8.60 -7.70 -12.61
C SER A 12 -7.62 -6.59 -12.25
N SER A 13 -7.93 -5.82 -11.21
CA SER A 13 -7.11 -4.73 -10.74
C SER A 13 -5.92 -5.39 -10.07
N THR A 14 -4.86 -5.65 -10.83
CA THR A 14 -3.55 -5.75 -10.21
C THR A 14 -3.42 -4.51 -9.33
N PRO A 15 -3.13 -4.67 -8.02
CA PRO A 15 -3.05 -3.54 -7.13
C PRO A 15 -2.11 -2.49 -7.73
N ARG A 16 -2.48 -1.20 -7.69
CA ARG A 16 -1.73 -0.13 -8.37
C ARG A 16 -0.26 -0.17 -7.96
N TRP A 17 0.03 -0.46 -6.70
CA TRP A 17 1.38 -0.67 -6.18
C TRP A 17 2.18 -1.77 -6.89
N LYS A 18 1.57 -2.82 -7.46
CA LYS A 18 2.30 -3.85 -8.23
C LYS A 18 2.87 -3.30 -9.54
N GLN A 19 2.24 -2.27 -10.12
CA GLN A 19 2.68 -1.63 -11.36
C GLN A 19 3.71 -0.52 -11.11
N MET A 20 3.80 -0.02 -9.87
CA MET A 20 4.69 1.08 -9.48
C MET A 20 6.16 0.65 -9.43
N GLY A 21 7.03 1.53 -9.93
CA GLY A 21 8.49 1.39 -9.77
C GLY A 21 8.94 1.55 -8.30
N LYS A 22 10.20 1.20 -8.00
CA LYS A 22 10.74 1.30 -6.62
C LYS A 22 10.66 2.73 -6.06
N GLU A 23 10.99 3.72 -6.88
CA GLU A 23 10.96 5.14 -6.50
C GLU A 23 9.52 5.61 -6.27
N GLU A 24 8.60 5.25 -7.15
CA GLU A 24 7.19 5.60 -7.04
C GLU A 24 6.54 4.96 -5.79
N LYS A 25 6.87 3.69 -5.50
CA LYS A 25 6.48 3.01 -4.25
C LYS A 25 6.98 3.76 -3.03
N THR A 26 8.24 4.20 -3.06
CA THR A 26 8.87 4.93 -1.94
C THR A 26 8.17 6.28 -1.73
N ALA A 27 7.89 7.00 -2.81
CA ALA A 27 7.16 8.27 -2.77
C ALA A 27 5.75 8.08 -2.16
N ALA A 28 5.00 7.08 -2.60
CA ALA A 28 3.66 6.80 -2.10
C ALA A 28 3.63 6.45 -0.59
N VAL A 29 4.62 5.71 -0.11
CA VAL A 29 4.78 5.41 1.32
C VAL A 29 5.08 6.68 2.11
N HIS A 30 5.93 7.58 1.60
CA HIS A 30 6.22 8.86 2.24
C HIS A 30 5.01 9.81 2.26
N GLU A 31 4.20 9.83 1.21
CA GLU A 31 2.96 10.62 1.18
C GLU A 31 1.97 10.13 2.22
N GLU A 32 1.78 8.81 2.33
CA GLU A 32 0.94 8.23 3.38
C GLU A 32 1.49 8.56 4.78
N MET A 33 2.81 8.49 4.97
CA MET A 33 3.44 8.87 6.23
C MET A 33 3.17 10.34 6.59
N LYS A 34 3.23 11.24 5.61
CA LYS A 34 2.88 12.66 5.79
C LYS A 34 1.41 12.83 6.18
N ARG A 35 0.48 12.08 5.58
CA ARG A 35 -0.94 12.08 5.97
C ARG A 35 -1.14 11.60 7.40
N ILE A 36 -0.49 10.50 7.78
CA ILE A 36 -0.61 9.92 9.12
C ILE A 36 0.00 10.83 10.19
N ASN A 37 1.09 11.53 9.89
CA ASN A 37 1.71 12.49 10.81
C ASN A 37 0.86 13.74 11.09
N GLN A 38 -0.19 14.00 10.29
CA GLN A 38 -1.17 15.05 10.58
C GLN A 38 -2.22 14.62 11.61
N LEU A 39 -2.31 13.32 11.91
CA LEU A 39 -3.24 12.80 12.90
C LEU A 39 -2.69 12.98 14.32
N PRO A 40 -3.55 13.12 15.33
CA PRO A 40 -3.12 13.15 16.73
C PRO A 40 -2.32 11.90 17.10
N ALA A 41 -1.20 12.07 17.79
CA ALA A 41 -0.36 10.97 18.26
C ALA A 41 -1.07 10.04 19.26
N THR A 42 -2.20 10.49 19.84
CA THR A 42 -3.08 9.67 20.69
C THR A 42 -3.88 8.64 19.89
N SER A 43 -3.93 8.77 18.57
CA SER A 43 -4.62 7.82 17.71
C SER A 43 -3.86 6.50 17.64
N THR A 44 -4.50 5.44 18.13
CA THR A 44 -4.00 4.06 18.01
C THR A 44 -3.81 3.68 16.54
N TYR A 45 -4.72 4.11 15.67
CA TYR A 45 -4.60 3.90 14.23
C TYR A 45 -3.35 4.58 13.66
N ALA A 46 -3.11 5.85 13.98
CA ALA A 46 -1.94 6.58 13.48
C ALA A 46 -0.63 5.93 13.93
N THR A 47 -0.55 5.53 15.20
CA THR A 47 0.61 4.83 15.75
C THR A 47 0.85 3.49 15.06
N HIS A 48 -0.20 2.69 14.89
CA HIS A 48 -0.11 1.40 14.21
C HIS A 48 0.32 1.56 12.75
N ARG A 49 -0.32 2.49 12.03
CA ARG A 49 -0.05 2.75 10.62
C ARG A 49 1.38 3.23 10.40
N LEU A 50 1.91 4.09 11.27
CA LEU A 50 3.29 4.56 11.19
C LEU A 50 4.31 3.41 11.34
N ARG A 51 4.04 2.44 12.23
CA ARG A 51 4.87 1.24 12.38
C ARG A 51 4.88 0.40 11.10
N VAL A 52 3.72 0.20 10.49
CA VAL A 52 3.59 -0.51 9.22
C VAL A 52 4.39 0.19 8.11
N LEU A 53 4.26 1.50 7.97
CA LEU A 53 5.00 2.28 6.96
C LEU A 53 6.51 2.20 7.16
N ASN A 54 6.98 2.29 8.40
CA ASN A 54 8.41 2.13 8.72
C ASN A 54 8.92 0.74 8.34
N LYS A 55 8.13 -0.31 8.61
CA LYS A 55 8.48 -1.69 8.25
C LYS A 55 8.57 -1.86 6.72
N ILE A 56 7.68 -1.24 5.96
CA ILE A 56 7.72 -1.23 4.49
C ILE A 56 9.01 -0.57 3.99
N LEU A 57 9.37 0.62 4.51
CA LEU A 57 10.61 1.31 4.13
C LEU A 57 11.86 0.48 4.45
N GLN A 58 11.90 -0.15 5.63
CA GLN A 58 12.99 -1.04 6.01
C GLN A 58 13.15 -2.20 5.02
N LEU A 59 12.06 -2.89 4.70
CA LEU A 59 12.05 -3.98 3.74
C LEU A 59 12.47 -3.52 2.33
N MET A 60 12.08 -2.32 1.90
CA MET A 60 12.50 -1.74 0.62
C MET A 60 13.99 -1.38 0.54
N SER A 61 14.63 -1.12 1.69
CA SER A 61 16.03 -0.69 1.79
C SER A 61 17.03 -1.86 1.80
N ILE A 62 16.61 -3.05 2.22
CA ILE A 62 17.47 -4.23 2.33
C ILE A 62 17.38 -5.15 1.11
N LYS A 63 18.37 -6.03 0.96
CA LYS A 63 18.23 -7.22 0.11
C LYS A 63 17.25 -8.18 0.80
N ARG A 64 16.09 -8.40 0.17
CA ARG A 64 15.02 -9.23 0.74
C ARG A 64 15.20 -10.70 0.36
N THR A 65 14.79 -11.56 1.28
CA THR A 65 14.51 -12.98 1.04
C THR A 65 13.11 -13.15 0.45
N VAL A 66 12.78 -14.35 -0.05
CA VAL A 66 11.45 -14.66 -0.59
C VAL A 66 10.34 -14.36 0.43
N SER A 67 10.50 -14.79 1.68
CA SER A 67 9.52 -14.52 2.74
C SER A 67 9.37 -13.02 3.04
N GLN A 68 10.45 -12.24 2.92
CA GLN A 68 10.39 -10.79 3.10
C GLN A 68 9.74 -10.06 1.91
N ASP A 69 9.88 -10.58 0.70
CA ASP A 69 9.13 -10.09 -0.47
C ASP A 69 7.64 -10.37 -0.28
N GLU A 70 7.25 -11.57 0.17
CA GLU A 70 5.85 -11.90 0.48
C GLU A 70 5.28 -11.01 1.60
N GLU A 71 6.05 -10.81 2.68
CA GLU A 71 5.67 -9.88 3.75
C GLU A 71 5.45 -8.47 3.19
N LEU A 72 6.37 -7.98 2.36
CA LEU A 72 6.27 -6.67 1.75
C LEU A 72 5.03 -6.55 0.86
N GLU A 73 4.69 -7.59 0.09
CA GLU A 73 3.48 -7.63 -0.73
C GLU A 73 2.21 -7.52 0.12
N LEU A 74 2.14 -8.26 1.23
CA LEU A 74 1.00 -8.21 2.14
C LEU A 74 0.86 -6.83 2.81
N LEU A 75 1.99 -6.23 3.20
CA LEU A 75 1.99 -4.89 3.78
C LEU A 75 1.52 -3.83 2.76
N PHE A 76 1.92 -3.94 1.49
CA PHE A 76 1.41 -3.07 0.43
C PHE A 76 -0.07 -3.31 0.12
N ALA A 77 -0.56 -4.55 0.17
CA ALA A 77 -2.00 -4.83 0.00
C ALA A 77 -2.86 -4.17 1.11
N GLY A 78 -2.30 -4.03 2.32
CA GLY A 78 -2.94 -3.29 3.42
C GLY A 78 -2.80 -1.77 3.34
N LEU A 79 -1.94 -1.26 2.45
CA LEU A 79 -1.95 0.13 2.04
C LEU A 79 -2.94 0.26 0.88
N HIS A 80 -4.04 0.99 1.06
CA HIS A 80 -4.97 1.32 -0.02
C HIS A 80 -4.29 2.28 -1.04
N LEU A 81 -3.29 1.80 -1.80
CA LEU A 81 -2.40 2.53 -2.72
C LEU A 81 -2.57 2.13 -4.18
#